data_AF-A0A159Z105-F1
#
_entry.id   AF-A0A159Z105-F1
#
_cell.length_a   1.000
_cell.length_b   1.000
_cell.length_c   1.000
_cell.angle_alpha   90.00
_cell.angle_beta   90.00
_cell.angle_gamma   90.00
#
_symmetry.space_group_name_H-M   'P 1'
#
loop_
_entity.id
_entity.type
_entity.pdbx_description
1 polymer ?
#
loop_
_entity_poly.entity_id
_entity_poly.type
_entity_poly.pdbx_seq_one_letter_code
_entity_poly.pdbx_strand_id
1 'polypeptide(L)'
;MRAAVTRPALTLALLLALSAPALAQTFPSDQDLEALRFYTGQGDEVSAEAELRRLRSQFPGWTPPENLSTLQRSQPSTEIDLIYRRIAEGNLAGAKQAISDTRKTFPGWTPPAEMEQLLALTAAQQDFDAAVTAGQAQEAISIVRAVPELLRCDRVNNAWKTAEMQIALSDTGSALATYRGVLAACTGFAEIVATLEKASAIASPAQMQDMFALVRPRFTGNAAALDALEARLLGTAPATAATAPASAARRRAGPLLLPLPHLLRPPLPPPARQYRHTAPAGRRPAGRHPRRRAIRGLGRMPCTLHQSRVGRAGL
;
A
#
# COMPACT_ATOMS: atom_id res chain seq x y z
N MET A 1 -42.50 -43.55 -49.81
CA MET A 1 -43.35 -42.37 -50.12
C MET A 1 -43.05 -41.33 -49.04
N ARG A 2 -42.19 -40.33 -49.31
CA ARG A 2 -42.53 -38.90 -49.56
C ARG A 2 -43.68 -38.42 -48.64
N ALA A 3 -43.57 -37.38 -47.81
CA ALA A 3 -42.78 -36.17 -47.92
C ALA A 3 -42.42 -35.56 -46.55
N ALA A 4 -41.27 -34.90 -46.53
CA ALA A 4 -40.82 -33.97 -45.51
C ALA A 4 -41.54 -32.62 -45.66
N VAL A 5 -41.78 -31.92 -44.54
CA VAL A 5 -41.92 -30.46 -44.54
C VAL A 5 -41.02 -29.92 -43.44
N THR A 6 -39.92 -29.34 -43.89
CA THR A 6 -39.01 -28.47 -43.15
C THR A 6 -39.67 -27.09 -42.95
N ARG A 7 -39.48 -26.50 -41.76
CA ARG A 7 -39.64 -25.05 -41.55
C ARG A 7 -38.29 -24.50 -41.08
N PRO A 8 -37.48 -23.90 -41.96
CA PRO A 8 -36.31 -23.15 -41.56
C PRO A 8 -36.66 -21.66 -41.36
N ALA A 9 -35.78 -20.99 -40.62
CA ALA A 9 -35.59 -19.54 -40.55
C ALA A 9 -36.65 -18.73 -39.79
N LEU A 10 -36.32 -18.32 -38.56
CA LEU A 10 -36.02 -16.91 -38.24
C LEU A 10 -35.70 -16.80 -36.74
N THR A 11 -34.41 -16.87 -36.36
CA THR A 11 -33.85 -16.20 -35.17
C THR A 11 -32.33 -16.19 -35.29
N LEU A 12 -31.83 -15.57 -36.36
CA LEU A 12 -30.43 -15.14 -36.47
C LEU A 12 -30.43 -13.61 -36.55
N ALA A 13 -30.67 -12.95 -35.42
CA ALA A 13 -30.53 -11.50 -35.29
C ALA A 13 -30.47 -11.09 -33.81
N LEU A 14 -29.45 -11.54 -33.08
CA LEU A 14 -29.10 -10.96 -31.79
C LEU A 14 -27.60 -11.11 -31.48
N LEU A 15 -26.74 -10.71 -32.41
CA LEU A 15 -25.27 -10.73 -32.26
C LEU A 15 -24.61 -9.44 -32.78
N LEU A 16 -25.32 -8.31 -32.79
CA LEU A 16 -24.86 -7.06 -33.45
C LEU A 16 -25.11 -5.79 -32.63
N ALA A 17 -24.90 -5.83 -31.31
CA ALA A 17 -25.01 -4.63 -30.49
C ALA A 17 -24.01 -4.61 -29.32
N LEU A 18 -22.71 -4.53 -29.60
CA LEU A 18 -21.69 -4.10 -28.61
C LEU A 18 -20.43 -3.48 -29.22
N SER A 19 -20.53 -2.89 -30.41
CA SER A 19 -19.48 -2.03 -30.97
C SER A 19 -19.86 -0.56 -30.77
N ALA A 20 -19.81 -0.07 -29.53
CA ALA A 20 -19.79 1.37 -29.33
C ALA A 20 -18.48 1.89 -29.95
N PRO A 21 -18.50 2.85 -30.88
CA PRO A 21 -17.26 3.48 -31.31
C PRO A 21 -16.69 4.17 -30.07
N ALA A 22 -15.49 3.78 -29.65
CA ALA A 22 -14.71 4.64 -28.77
C ALA A 22 -14.64 5.99 -29.49
N LEU A 23 -15.25 7.02 -28.92
CA LEU A 23 -15.07 8.39 -29.41
C LEU A 23 -13.56 8.62 -29.45
N ALA A 24 -13.00 8.75 -30.65
CA ALA A 24 -11.58 9.02 -30.81
C ALA A 24 -11.30 10.32 -30.05
N GLN A 25 -10.54 10.23 -28.95
CA GLN A 25 -10.15 11.42 -28.20
C GLN A 25 -9.34 12.31 -29.14
N THR A 26 -9.84 13.52 -29.41
CA THR A 26 -9.23 14.45 -30.35
C THR A 26 -8.08 15.25 -29.75
N PHE A 27 -7.89 15.15 -28.42
CA PHE A 27 -6.86 15.87 -27.66
C PHE A 27 -6.23 14.94 -26.62
N PRO A 28 -4.92 15.07 -26.31
CA PRO A 28 -4.26 14.31 -25.26
C PRO A 28 -4.86 14.60 -23.89
N SER A 29 -5.05 13.56 -23.08
CA SER A 29 -5.36 13.69 -21.66
C SER A 29 -4.13 14.12 -20.86
N ASP A 30 -4.32 14.47 -19.57
CA ASP A 30 -3.18 14.74 -18.69
C ASP A 30 -2.26 13.53 -18.49
N GLN A 31 -2.79 12.31 -18.58
CA GLN A 31 -2.00 11.08 -18.52
C GLN A 31 -1.18 10.87 -19.79
N ASP A 32 -1.73 11.19 -20.96
CA ASP A 32 -0.99 11.13 -22.23
C ASP A 32 0.21 12.09 -22.23
N LEU A 33 0.08 13.24 -21.55
CA LEU A 33 1.14 14.25 -21.45
C LEU A 33 2.20 13.95 -20.38
N GLU A 34 2.03 12.91 -19.56
CA GLU A 34 2.90 12.64 -18.40
C GLU A 34 4.37 12.42 -18.79
N ALA A 35 4.62 11.55 -19.77
CA ALA A 35 5.97 11.27 -20.25
C ALA A 35 6.62 12.52 -20.86
N LEU A 36 5.87 13.29 -21.66
CA LEU A 36 6.37 14.53 -22.27
C LEU A 36 6.81 15.54 -21.20
N ARG A 37 6.00 15.70 -20.14
CA ARG A 37 6.31 16.57 -18.99
C ARG A 37 7.54 16.09 -18.23
N PHE A 38 7.67 14.78 -18.01
CA PHE A 38 8.82 14.20 -17.33
C PHE A 38 10.13 14.51 -18.09
N TYR A 39 10.17 14.26 -19.41
CA TYR A 39 11.36 14.52 -20.21
C TYR A 39 11.71 16.01 -20.30
N THR A 40 10.71 16.89 -20.47
CA THR A 40 10.96 18.34 -20.44
C THR A 40 11.43 18.83 -19.08
N GLY A 41 10.90 18.26 -17.99
CA GLY A 41 11.34 18.56 -16.62
C GLY A 41 12.80 18.18 -16.35
N GLN A 42 13.30 17.12 -16.99
CA GLN A 42 14.70 16.68 -16.87
C GLN A 42 15.65 17.40 -17.85
N GLY A 43 15.12 18.21 -18.76
CA GLY A 43 15.89 18.76 -19.89
C GLY A 43 16.35 17.68 -20.90
N ASP A 44 15.66 16.53 -20.93
CA ASP A 44 15.94 15.45 -21.89
C ASP A 44 15.21 15.72 -23.21
N GLU A 45 15.82 16.56 -24.04
CA GLU A 45 15.26 17.00 -25.32
C GLU A 45 15.04 15.84 -26.30
N VAL A 46 15.91 14.82 -26.28
CA VAL A 46 15.83 13.68 -27.21
C VAL A 46 14.59 12.85 -26.92
N SER A 47 14.36 12.54 -25.63
CA SER A 47 13.19 11.78 -25.21
C SER A 47 11.90 12.61 -25.35
N ALA A 48 11.95 13.92 -25.06
CA ALA A 48 10.82 14.82 -25.26
C ALA A 48 10.36 14.88 -26.73
N GLU A 49 11.28 14.98 -27.69
CA GLU A 49 10.95 14.99 -29.13
C GLU A 49 10.39 13.64 -29.61
N ALA A 50 10.89 12.52 -29.07
CA ALA A 50 10.33 11.20 -29.38
C ALA A 50 8.88 11.08 -28.90
N GLU A 51 8.59 11.55 -27.67
CA GLU A 51 7.25 11.52 -27.12
C GLU A 51 6.30 12.50 -27.84
N LEU A 52 6.79 13.66 -28.25
CA LEU A 52 6.02 14.62 -29.05
C LEU A 52 5.58 14.01 -30.39
N ARG A 53 6.44 13.23 -31.04
CA ARG A 53 6.08 12.49 -32.28
C ARG A 53 5.00 11.45 -32.01
N ARG A 54 5.11 10.67 -30.94
CA ARG A 54 4.09 9.69 -30.53
C ARG A 54 2.73 10.37 -30.33
N LEU A 55 2.71 11.47 -29.58
CA LEU A 55 1.49 12.23 -29.28
C LEU A 55 0.88 12.86 -30.54
N ARG A 56 1.67 13.43 -31.45
CA ARG A 56 1.17 13.97 -32.72
C ARG A 56 0.55 12.89 -33.61
N SER A 57 1.12 11.69 -33.63
CA SER A 57 0.56 10.56 -34.37
C SER A 57 -0.76 10.06 -33.76
N GLN A 58 -0.86 10.07 -32.43
CA GLN A 58 -2.06 9.63 -31.71
C GLN A 58 -3.18 10.68 -31.70
N PHE A 59 -2.82 11.96 -31.67
CA PHE A 59 -3.74 13.10 -31.55
C PHE A 59 -3.48 14.12 -32.68
N PRO A 60 -3.86 13.82 -33.94
CA PRO A 60 -3.52 14.65 -35.11
C PRO A 60 -4.17 16.04 -35.14
N GLY A 61 -5.22 16.26 -34.34
CA GLY A 61 -5.87 17.57 -34.17
C GLY A 61 -5.24 18.45 -33.08
N TRP A 62 -4.28 17.93 -32.33
CA TRP A 62 -3.63 18.66 -31.23
C TRP A 62 -2.31 19.29 -31.69
N THR A 63 -2.16 20.58 -31.39
CA THR A 63 -0.90 21.31 -31.60
C THR A 63 -0.23 21.55 -30.25
N PRO A 64 0.99 21.05 -30.02
CA PRO A 64 1.71 21.33 -28.79
C PRO A 64 2.06 22.82 -28.67
N PRO A 65 2.09 23.38 -27.46
CA PRO A 65 2.50 24.77 -27.25
C PRO A 65 3.97 24.96 -27.63
N GLU A 66 4.31 26.14 -28.14
CA GLU A 66 5.68 26.49 -28.54
C GLU A 66 6.68 26.35 -27.39
N ASN A 67 6.26 26.76 -26.19
CA ASN A 67 7.04 26.58 -24.99
C ASN A 67 6.53 25.35 -24.21
N LEU A 68 7.20 24.21 -24.38
CA LEU A 68 6.83 22.96 -23.70
C LEU A 68 6.94 23.05 -22.16
N SER A 69 7.70 24.00 -21.60
CA SER A 69 7.68 24.23 -20.14
C SER A 69 6.31 24.70 -19.64
N THR A 70 5.46 25.26 -20.50
CA THR A 70 4.06 25.59 -20.14
C THR A 70 3.19 24.33 -19.97
N LEU A 71 3.61 23.19 -20.52
CA LEU A 71 2.98 21.90 -20.24
C LEU A 71 3.29 21.40 -18.83
N GLN A 72 4.29 21.97 -18.16
CA GLN A 72 4.55 21.76 -16.74
C GLN A 72 3.45 22.46 -15.92
N ARG A 73 2.22 21.94 -15.96
CA ARG A 73 1.44 21.90 -14.73
C ARG A 73 2.13 20.86 -13.86
N SER A 74 2.84 21.30 -12.83
CA SER A 74 3.20 20.41 -11.73
C SER A 74 1.88 19.83 -11.24
N GLN A 75 1.63 18.54 -11.50
CA GLN A 75 0.58 17.86 -10.76
C GLN A 75 0.98 17.93 -9.28
N PRO A 76 0.02 18.15 -8.36
CA PRO A 76 0.33 18.14 -6.95
C PRO A 76 0.88 16.76 -6.59
N SER A 77 2.16 16.66 -6.26
CA SER A 77 2.78 15.40 -5.85
C SER A 77 2.98 15.40 -4.34
N THR A 78 3.67 16.42 -3.84
CA THR A 78 3.92 16.62 -2.41
C THR A 78 2.61 16.81 -1.64
N GLU A 79 1.63 17.48 -2.23
CA GLU A 79 0.31 17.68 -1.61
C GLU A 79 -0.51 16.39 -1.61
N ILE A 80 -0.43 15.59 -2.68
CA ILE A 80 -1.07 14.26 -2.74
C ILE A 80 -0.47 13.34 -1.66
N ASP A 81 0.85 13.31 -1.50
CA ASP A 81 1.53 12.54 -0.46
C ASP A 81 1.13 12.99 0.94
N LEU A 82 0.98 14.31 1.16
CA LEU A 82 0.45 14.86 2.39
C LEU A 82 -0.97 14.36 2.66
N ILE A 83 -1.86 14.38 1.66
CA ILE A 83 -3.25 13.92 1.83
C ILE A 83 -3.28 12.44 2.20
N TYR A 84 -2.55 11.57 1.48
CA TYR A 84 -2.50 10.15 1.81
C TYR A 84 -1.93 9.89 3.20
N ARG A 85 -0.90 10.62 3.61
CA ARG A 85 -0.37 10.54 4.98
C ARG A 85 -1.44 10.94 6.01
N ARG A 86 -2.20 12.00 5.78
CA ARG A 86 -3.30 12.40 6.67
C ARG A 86 -4.39 11.34 6.77
N ILE A 87 -4.72 10.68 5.66
CA ILE A 87 -5.69 9.59 5.67
C ILE A 87 -5.15 8.39 6.46
N ALA A 88 -3.89 8.02 6.25
CA ALA A 88 -3.23 6.93 6.99
C ALA A 88 -3.13 7.21 8.50
N GLU A 89 -2.96 8.47 8.89
CA GLU A 89 -3.01 8.94 10.29
C GLU A 89 -4.44 8.93 10.87
N GLY A 90 -5.48 8.68 10.07
CA GLY A 90 -6.89 8.85 10.45
C GLY A 90 -7.31 10.32 10.59
N ASN A 91 -6.47 11.28 10.20
CA ASN A 91 -6.77 12.70 10.29
C ASN A 91 -7.60 13.16 9.08
N LEU A 92 -8.87 12.77 9.04
CA LEU A 92 -9.78 13.10 7.94
C LEU A 92 -10.04 14.59 7.78
N ALA A 93 -10.09 15.34 8.89
CA ALA A 93 -10.22 16.80 8.84
C ALA A 93 -8.99 17.43 8.15
N GLY A 94 -7.79 16.99 8.54
CA GLY A 94 -6.54 17.42 7.90
C GLY A 94 -6.43 17.00 6.44
N ALA A 95 -6.91 15.81 6.07
CA ALA A 95 -6.94 15.35 4.69
C ALA A 95 -7.88 16.22 3.83
N LYS A 96 -9.10 16.50 4.32
CA LYS A 96 -10.06 17.39 3.64
C LYS A 96 -9.53 18.81 3.48
N GLN A 97 -8.85 19.34 4.51
CA GLN A 97 -8.21 20.65 4.44
C GLN A 97 -7.10 20.66 3.38
N ALA A 98 -6.21 19.65 3.38
CA ALA A 98 -5.15 19.52 2.39
C ALA A 98 -5.72 19.45 0.96
N ILE A 99 -6.80 18.70 0.72
CA ILE A 99 -7.50 18.68 -0.57
C ILE A 99 -8.00 20.07 -0.99
N SER A 100 -8.62 20.80 -0.07
CA SER A 100 -9.09 22.17 -0.34
C SER A 100 -7.93 23.09 -0.72
N ASP A 101 -6.81 23.00 -0.01
CA ASP A 101 -5.64 23.86 -0.27
C ASP A 101 -4.94 23.48 -1.58
N THR A 102 -4.84 22.18 -1.90
CA THR A 102 -4.36 21.70 -3.20
C THR A 102 -5.20 22.25 -4.35
N ARG A 103 -6.53 22.28 -4.23
CA ARG A 103 -7.42 22.83 -5.27
C ARG A 103 -7.21 24.34 -5.51
N LYS A 104 -6.83 25.10 -4.47
CA LYS A 104 -6.53 26.53 -4.61
C LYS A 104 -5.22 26.75 -5.38
N THR A 105 -4.21 25.93 -5.09
CA THR A 105 -2.88 26.02 -5.72
C THR A 105 -2.86 25.42 -7.12
N PHE A 106 -3.66 24.38 -7.36
CA PHE A 106 -3.77 23.67 -8.63
C PHE A 106 -5.21 23.69 -9.17
N PRO A 107 -5.66 24.81 -9.78
CA PRO A 107 -6.99 24.90 -10.37
C PRO A 107 -7.22 23.80 -11.40
N GLY A 108 -8.35 23.10 -11.28
CA GLY A 108 -8.71 21.98 -12.15
C GLY A 108 -8.21 20.61 -11.68
N TRP A 109 -7.38 20.54 -10.62
CA TRP A 109 -7.08 19.27 -9.98
C TRP A 109 -8.28 18.76 -9.17
N THR A 110 -8.56 17.46 -9.29
CA THR A 110 -9.53 16.73 -8.47
C THR A 110 -8.84 15.54 -7.79
N PRO A 111 -9.23 15.17 -6.55
CA PRO A 111 -8.77 13.94 -5.94
C PRO A 111 -8.99 12.73 -6.86
N PRO A 112 -8.01 11.82 -6.98
CA PRO A 112 -8.23 10.55 -7.67
C PRO A 112 -9.33 9.74 -6.97
N ALA A 113 -10.08 8.93 -7.72
CA ALA A 113 -11.17 8.12 -7.18
C ALA A 113 -10.73 7.20 -6.02
N GLU A 114 -9.52 6.63 -6.10
CA GLU A 114 -8.95 5.82 -5.02
C GLU A 114 -8.76 6.61 -3.71
N MET A 115 -8.36 7.88 -3.81
CA MET A 115 -8.24 8.75 -2.64
C MET A 115 -9.61 9.02 -2.00
N GLU A 116 -10.64 9.24 -2.82
CA GLU A 116 -12.01 9.42 -2.33
C GLU A 116 -12.56 8.15 -1.67
N GLN A 117 -12.31 6.99 -2.26
CA GLN A 117 -12.65 5.70 -1.67
C GLN A 117 -11.93 5.47 -0.33
N LEU A 118 -10.65 5.81 -0.24
CA LEU A 118 -9.87 5.66 0.98
C LEU A 118 -10.35 6.61 2.09
N LEU A 119 -10.76 7.84 1.74
CA LEU A 119 -11.40 8.78 2.66
C LEU A 119 -12.71 8.22 3.21
N ALA A 120 -13.56 7.70 2.32
CA ALA A 120 -14.85 7.12 2.71
C ALA A 120 -14.66 5.88 3.61
N LEU A 121 -13.74 4.98 3.25
CA LEU A 121 -13.43 3.79 4.03
C LEU A 121 -12.86 4.15 5.41
N THR A 122 -11.97 5.13 5.48
CA THR A 122 -11.40 5.60 6.75
C THR A 122 -12.46 6.27 7.63
N ALA A 123 -13.40 7.02 7.04
CA ALA A 123 -14.53 7.59 7.77
C ALA A 123 -15.43 6.49 8.35
N ALA A 124 -15.84 5.52 7.53
CA ALA A 124 -16.65 4.40 7.97
C ALA A 124 -15.96 3.57 9.07
N GLN A 125 -14.63 3.42 9.01
CA GLN A 125 -13.86 2.78 10.08
C GLN A 125 -13.96 3.56 11.39
N GLN A 126 -13.81 4.89 11.36
CA GLN A 126 -13.93 5.73 12.56
C GLN A 126 -15.33 5.70 13.16
N ASP A 127 -16.36 5.75 12.32
CA ASP A 127 -17.75 5.65 12.75
C ASP A 127 -18.03 4.26 13.36
N PHE A 128 -17.54 3.19 12.72
CA PHE A 128 -17.66 1.83 13.25
C PHE A 128 -16.97 1.68 14.61
N ASP A 129 -15.73 2.16 14.74
CA ASP A 129 -15.00 2.09 16.00
C ASP A 129 -15.69 2.91 17.10
N ALA A 130 -16.21 4.10 16.79
CA ALA A 130 -16.98 4.92 17.71
C ALA A 130 -18.26 4.19 18.18
N ALA A 131 -19.04 3.62 17.25
CA ALA A 131 -20.24 2.87 17.57
C ALA A 131 -19.95 1.65 18.45
N VAL A 132 -18.87 0.90 18.15
CA VAL A 132 -18.43 -0.23 18.98
C VAL A 132 -18.01 0.23 20.38
N THR A 133 -17.20 1.29 20.49
CA THR A 133 -16.78 1.84 21.79
C THR A 133 -17.94 2.36 22.62
N ALA A 134 -18.97 2.93 21.98
CA ALA A 134 -20.19 3.40 22.62
C ALA A 134 -21.19 2.28 22.94
N GLY A 135 -20.94 1.03 22.50
CA GLY A 135 -21.87 -0.09 22.67
C GLY A 135 -23.13 0.03 21.80
N GLN A 136 -23.12 0.87 20.75
CA GLN A 136 -24.22 1.07 19.82
C GLN A 136 -24.26 -0.07 18.79
N ALA A 137 -24.63 -1.26 19.25
CA ALA A 137 -24.53 -2.48 18.45
C ALA A 137 -25.27 -2.42 17.10
N GLN A 138 -26.49 -1.88 17.09
CA GLN A 138 -27.29 -1.76 15.86
C GLN A 138 -26.63 -0.82 14.83
N GLU A 139 -26.03 0.27 15.31
CA GLU A 139 -25.34 1.26 14.48
C GLU A 139 -24.07 0.65 13.89
N ALA A 140 -23.22 0.02 14.71
CA ALA A 140 -22.02 -0.67 14.26
C ALA A 140 -22.31 -1.72 13.17
N ILE A 141 -23.36 -2.52 13.35
CA ILE A 141 -23.80 -3.51 12.35
C ILE A 141 -24.30 -2.82 11.06
N SER A 142 -25.01 -1.70 11.18
CA SER A 142 -25.50 -0.95 10.01
C SER A 142 -24.36 -0.37 9.18
N ILE A 143 -23.31 0.15 9.81
CA ILE A 143 -22.13 0.72 9.15
C ILE A 143 -21.42 -0.35 8.32
N VAL A 144 -21.18 -1.52 8.91
CA VAL A 144 -20.53 -2.64 8.22
C VAL A 144 -21.35 -3.17 7.06
N ARG A 145 -22.69 -3.18 7.16
CA ARG A 145 -23.57 -3.56 6.04
C ARG A 145 -23.52 -2.55 4.90
N ALA A 146 -23.37 -1.26 5.23
CA ALA A 146 -23.24 -0.19 4.24
C ALA A 146 -21.85 -0.18 3.58
N VAL A 147 -20.81 -0.61 4.29
CA VAL A 147 -19.41 -0.62 3.82
C VAL A 147 -18.77 -2.01 4.05
N PRO A 148 -19.07 -3.00 3.19
CA PRO A 148 -18.55 -4.37 3.34
C PRO A 148 -17.02 -4.47 3.29
N GLU A 149 -16.32 -3.48 2.72
CA GLU A 149 -14.86 -3.38 2.69
C GLU A 149 -14.24 -3.31 4.10
N LEU A 150 -15.03 -3.00 5.13
CA LEU A 150 -14.60 -3.08 6.52
C LEU A 150 -14.37 -4.52 6.99
N LEU A 151 -14.90 -5.53 6.30
CA LEU A 151 -14.81 -6.95 6.67
C LEU A 151 -13.72 -7.73 5.92
N ARG A 152 -12.80 -7.06 5.24
CA ARG A 152 -11.66 -7.73 4.61
C ARG A 152 -10.76 -8.42 5.64
N CYS A 153 -10.02 -9.44 5.18
CA CYS A 153 -9.15 -10.24 6.05
C CYS A 153 -8.00 -9.45 6.69
N ASP A 154 -7.51 -8.38 6.04
CA ASP A 154 -6.52 -7.47 6.63
C ASP A 154 -7.10 -6.60 7.76
N ARG A 155 -8.43 -6.66 7.98
CA ARG A 155 -9.20 -5.97 9.01
C ARG A 155 -10.07 -6.93 9.82
N VAL A 156 -9.63 -8.18 9.99
CA VAL A 156 -10.42 -9.27 10.61
C VAL A 156 -11.01 -8.89 11.99
N ASN A 157 -10.35 -8.01 12.73
CA ASN A 157 -10.85 -7.49 14.00
C ASN A 157 -12.23 -6.82 13.89
N ASN A 158 -12.54 -6.19 12.76
CA ASN A 158 -13.87 -5.61 12.50
C ASN A 158 -14.95 -6.69 12.43
N ALA A 159 -14.65 -7.85 11.82
CA ALA A 159 -15.58 -8.99 11.80
C ALA A 159 -15.80 -9.55 13.22
N TRP A 160 -14.74 -9.63 14.03
CA TRP A 160 -14.87 -10.06 15.42
C TRP A 160 -15.70 -9.09 16.27
N LYS A 161 -15.43 -7.79 16.17
CA LYS A 161 -16.24 -6.74 16.80
C LYS A 161 -17.69 -6.77 16.32
N THR A 162 -17.92 -7.02 15.04
CA THR A 162 -19.28 -7.16 14.48
C THR A 162 -20.03 -8.34 15.11
N ALA A 163 -19.37 -9.49 15.25
CA ALA A 163 -19.95 -10.65 15.95
C ALA A 163 -20.22 -10.34 17.43
N GLU A 164 -19.32 -9.62 18.10
CA GLU A 164 -19.52 -9.16 19.48
C GLU A 164 -20.75 -8.22 19.60
N MET A 165 -20.96 -7.31 18.64
CA MET A 165 -22.16 -6.47 18.58
C MET A 165 -23.44 -7.29 18.30
N GLN A 166 -23.37 -8.33 17.46
CA GLN A 166 -24.49 -9.25 17.22
C GLN A 166 -24.86 -10.03 18.49
N ILE A 167 -23.85 -10.51 19.24
CA ILE A 167 -24.04 -11.16 20.54
C ILE A 167 -24.68 -10.21 21.56
N ALA A 168 -24.28 -8.94 21.59
CA ALA A 168 -24.87 -7.93 22.46
C ALA A 168 -26.39 -7.72 22.20
N LEU A 169 -26.84 -7.98 20.97
CA LEU A 169 -28.26 -7.98 20.58
C LEU A 169 -28.93 -9.36 20.74
N SER A 170 -28.27 -10.33 21.37
CA SER A 170 -28.71 -11.73 21.47
C SER A 170 -28.89 -12.45 20.12
N ASP A 171 -28.29 -11.93 19.04
CA ASP A 171 -28.30 -12.54 17.71
C ASP A 171 -27.05 -13.43 17.51
N THR A 172 -27.02 -14.55 18.25
CA THR A 172 -25.92 -15.52 18.18
C THR A 172 -25.85 -16.23 16.82
N GLY A 173 -26.98 -16.34 16.10
CA GLY A 173 -27.03 -16.91 14.77
C GLY A 173 -26.21 -16.12 13.76
N SER A 174 -26.40 -14.79 13.74
CA SER A 174 -25.60 -13.89 12.91
C SER A 174 -24.14 -13.83 13.35
N ALA A 175 -23.86 -13.84 14.66
CA ALA A 175 -22.48 -13.88 15.17
C ALA A 175 -21.70 -15.11 14.67
N LEU A 176 -22.31 -16.29 14.75
CA LEU A 176 -21.72 -17.53 14.21
C LEU A 176 -21.55 -17.48 12.68
N ALA A 177 -22.46 -16.82 11.96
CA ALA A 177 -22.33 -16.63 10.52
C ALA A 177 -21.14 -15.71 10.18
N THR A 178 -20.95 -14.63 10.94
CA THR A 178 -19.79 -13.73 10.81
C THR A 178 -18.48 -14.48 11.04
N TYR A 179 -18.37 -15.29 12.10
CA TYR A 179 -17.20 -16.12 12.33
C TYR A 179 -16.97 -17.13 11.20
N ARG A 180 -18.02 -17.82 10.73
CA ARG A 180 -17.91 -18.73 9.57
C ARG A 180 -17.45 -18.03 8.30
N GLY A 181 -17.87 -16.78 8.07
CA GLY A 181 -17.41 -15.96 6.95
C GLY A 181 -15.89 -15.72 7.01
N VAL A 182 -15.37 -15.34 8.17
CA VAL A 182 -13.92 -15.19 8.39
C VAL A 182 -13.20 -16.52 8.14
N LEU A 183 -13.72 -17.61 8.72
CA LEU A 183 -13.13 -18.93 8.54
C LEU A 183 -13.10 -19.34 7.07
N ALA A 184 -14.15 -19.08 6.29
CA ALA A 184 -14.22 -19.44 4.88
C ALA A 184 -13.29 -18.62 3.98
N ALA A 185 -13.17 -17.31 4.23
CA ALA A 185 -12.49 -16.38 3.32
C ALA A 185 -11.01 -16.16 3.65
N CYS A 186 -10.64 -16.13 4.93
CA CYS A 186 -9.30 -15.73 5.34
C CYS A 186 -8.30 -16.89 5.35
N THR A 187 -7.02 -16.57 5.11
CA THR A 187 -5.93 -17.54 4.91
C THR A 187 -4.84 -17.48 5.98
N GLY A 188 -4.84 -16.46 6.84
CA GLY A 188 -3.90 -16.35 7.94
C GLY A 188 -4.22 -17.32 9.07
N PHE A 189 -3.28 -18.21 9.42
CA PHE A 189 -3.52 -19.26 10.41
C PHE A 189 -3.81 -18.69 11.81
N ALA A 190 -3.15 -17.60 12.19
CA ALA A 190 -3.38 -16.94 13.47
C ALA A 190 -4.81 -16.39 13.58
N GLU A 191 -5.32 -15.76 12.52
CA GLU A 191 -6.67 -15.23 12.42
C GLU A 191 -7.71 -16.36 12.48
N ILE A 192 -7.43 -17.52 11.87
CA ILE A 192 -8.29 -18.70 11.93
C ILE A 192 -8.36 -19.26 13.35
N VAL A 193 -7.22 -19.43 14.03
CA VAL A 193 -7.17 -19.90 15.42
C VAL A 193 -7.97 -18.95 16.32
N ALA A 194 -7.70 -17.65 16.25
CA ALA A 194 -8.40 -16.65 17.07
C ALA A 194 -9.91 -16.63 16.78
N THR A 195 -10.33 -16.83 15.53
CA THR A 195 -11.75 -16.90 15.16
C THR A 195 -12.44 -18.13 15.75
N LEU A 196 -11.80 -19.31 15.72
CA LEU A 196 -12.33 -20.53 16.34
C LEU A 196 -12.46 -20.38 17.86
N GLU A 197 -11.45 -19.79 18.51
CA GLU A 197 -11.49 -19.52 19.95
C GLU A 197 -12.62 -18.55 20.31
N LYS A 198 -12.80 -17.46 19.56
CA LYS A 198 -13.91 -16.52 19.76
C LYS A 198 -15.27 -17.19 19.55
N ALA A 199 -15.41 -18.00 18.50
CA ALA A 199 -16.66 -18.72 18.22
C ALA A 199 -17.03 -19.70 19.33
N SER A 200 -16.05 -20.33 19.99
CA SER A 200 -16.28 -21.31 21.07
C SER A 200 -17.03 -20.76 22.27
N ALA A 201 -17.03 -19.43 22.47
CA ALA A 201 -17.79 -18.80 23.54
C ALA A 201 -19.32 -18.89 23.35
N ILE A 202 -19.79 -19.09 22.12
CA ILE A 202 -21.22 -19.09 21.78
C ILE A 202 -21.67 -20.29 20.91
N ALA A 203 -20.72 -21.04 20.34
CA ALA A 203 -21.02 -22.18 19.48
C ALA A 203 -21.32 -23.46 20.28
N SER A 204 -22.24 -24.28 19.78
CA SER A 204 -22.41 -25.65 20.28
C SER A 204 -21.23 -26.55 19.89
N PRO A 205 -21.02 -27.70 20.56
CA PRO A 205 -19.99 -28.65 20.18
C PRO A 205 -20.06 -29.09 18.70
N ALA A 206 -21.27 -29.34 18.19
CA ALA A 206 -21.49 -29.69 16.78
C ALA A 206 -21.10 -28.55 15.83
N GLN A 207 -21.48 -27.31 16.16
CA GLN A 207 -21.11 -26.13 15.36
C GLN A 207 -19.59 -25.91 15.36
N MET A 208 -18.92 -26.15 16.49
CA MET A 208 -17.46 -26.09 16.55
C MET A 208 -16.81 -27.14 15.65
N GLN A 209 -17.28 -28.39 15.70
CA GLN A 209 -16.80 -29.47 14.82
C GLN A 209 -16.95 -29.10 13.33
N ASP A 210 -18.11 -28.56 12.95
CA ASP A 210 -18.35 -28.08 11.58
C ASP A 210 -17.38 -26.96 11.18
N MET A 211 -17.10 -26.02 12.09
CA MET A 211 -16.12 -24.95 11.85
C MET A 211 -14.69 -25.48 11.69
N PHE A 212 -14.29 -26.50 12.46
CA PHE A 212 -12.99 -27.17 12.27
C PHE A 212 -12.94 -27.92 10.94
N ALA A 213 -14.00 -28.63 10.57
CA ALA A 213 -14.11 -29.32 9.29
C ALA A 213 -13.98 -28.35 8.11
N LEU A 214 -14.52 -27.14 8.21
CA LEU A 214 -14.40 -26.08 7.21
C LEU A 214 -12.95 -25.63 6.96
N VAL A 215 -12.11 -25.58 8.00
CA VAL A 215 -10.74 -25.04 7.87
C VAL A 215 -9.70 -26.11 7.57
N ARG A 216 -9.88 -27.34 8.06
CA ARG A 216 -8.90 -28.45 7.93
C ARG A 216 -8.31 -28.63 6.52
N PRO A 217 -9.11 -28.65 5.42
CA PRO A 217 -8.57 -28.88 4.09
C PRO A 217 -7.58 -27.82 3.61
N ARG A 218 -7.67 -26.59 4.13
CA ARG A 218 -6.81 -25.46 3.73
C ARG A 218 -5.57 -25.31 4.60
N PHE A 219 -5.55 -25.94 5.77
CA PHE A 219 -4.48 -25.83 6.77
C PHE A 219 -3.87 -27.21 7.09
N THR A 220 -3.67 -28.04 6.05
CA THR A 220 -3.11 -29.40 6.20
C THR A 220 -1.74 -29.41 6.86
N GLY A 221 -0.90 -28.41 6.60
CA GLY A 221 0.39 -28.22 7.27
C GLY A 221 0.30 -27.91 8.77
N ASN A 222 -0.90 -27.56 9.26
CA ASN A 222 -1.17 -27.25 10.67
C ASN A 222 -2.17 -28.23 11.31
N ALA A 223 -2.40 -29.41 10.72
CA ALA A 223 -3.41 -30.36 11.17
C ALA A 223 -3.32 -30.69 12.68
N ALA A 224 -2.12 -31.03 13.18
CA ALA A 224 -1.92 -31.33 14.60
C ALA A 224 -2.24 -30.16 15.54
N ALA A 225 -2.00 -28.91 15.10
CA ALA A 225 -2.33 -27.73 15.88
C ALA A 225 -3.84 -27.49 15.92
N LEU A 226 -4.55 -27.75 14.81
CA LEU A 226 -6.01 -27.70 14.76
C LEU A 226 -6.66 -28.80 15.61
N ASP A 227 -6.12 -30.01 15.58
CA ASP A 227 -6.63 -31.13 16.40
C ASP A 227 -6.46 -30.84 17.91
N ALA A 228 -5.31 -30.29 18.31
CA ALA A 228 -5.07 -29.87 19.69
C ALA A 228 -5.99 -28.71 20.11
N LEU A 229 -6.23 -27.75 19.21
CA LEU A 229 -7.16 -26.65 19.45
C LEU A 229 -8.59 -27.16 19.60
N GLU A 230 -9.06 -28.02 18.71
CA GLU A 230 -10.41 -28.61 18.79
C GLU A 230 -10.60 -29.38 20.08
N ALA A 231 -9.65 -30.25 20.45
CA ALA A 231 -9.72 -31.00 21.69
C ALA A 231 -9.78 -30.10 22.93
N ARG A 232 -9.04 -28.99 22.92
CA ARG A 232 -9.09 -27.99 23.99
C ARG A 232 -10.44 -27.28 24.04
N LEU A 233 -10.96 -26.80 22.91
CA LEU A 233 -12.22 -26.05 22.86
C LEU A 233 -13.45 -26.91 23.14
N LEU A 234 -13.40 -28.21 22.82
CA LEU A 234 -14.46 -29.18 23.13
C LEU A 234 -14.30 -29.86 24.50
N GLY A 235 -13.23 -29.56 25.25
CA GLY A 235 -12.97 -30.17 26.54
C GLY A 235 -12.61 -31.66 26.49
N THR A 236 -12.16 -32.16 25.34
CA THR A 236 -11.74 -33.56 25.13
C THR A 236 -10.23 -33.75 25.21
N ALA A 237 -9.48 -32.69 25.54
CA ALA A 237 -8.05 -32.76 25.73
C ALA A 237 -7.69 -33.70 26.92
N PRO A 238 -6.72 -34.61 26.75
CA PRO A 238 -6.26 -35.44 27.85
C PRO A 238 -5.68 -34.56 28.97
N ALA A 239 -5.98 -34.90 30.23
CA ALA A 239 -5.64 -34.13 31.42
C ALA A 239 -4.12 -33.83 31.60
N THR A 240 -3.27 -34.46 30.81
CA THR A 240 -1.80 -34.31 30.83
C THR A 240 -1.27 -33.11 30.02
N ALA A 241 -2.12 -32.34 29.35
CA ALA A 241 -1.68 -31.16 28.57
C ALA A 241 -1.55 -29.86 29.40
N ALA A 242 -1.81 -29.88 30.70
CA ALA A 242 -1.63 -28.75 31.60
C ALA A 242 -0.18 -28.62 32.10
N THR A 243 0.80 -28.49 31.19
CA THR A 243 2.10 -27.94 31.58
C THR A 243 2.03 -26.43 31.41
N ALA A 244 1.50 -25.75 32.43
CA ALA A 244 1.81 -24.34 32.63
C ALA A 244 3.34 -24.22 32.77
N PRO A 245 4.01 -23.22 32.14
CA PRO A 245 5.39 -22.93 32.51
C PRO A 245 5.37 -22.51 33.97
N ALA A 246 5.97 -23.35 34.82
CA ALA A 246 6.21 -23.04 36.22
C ALA A 246 6.87 -21.65 36.29
N SER A 247 6.18 -20.74 36.97
CA SER A 247 6.71 -19.44 37.37
C SER A 247 8.15 -19.64 37.86
N ALA A 248 9.09 -19.03 37.14
CA ALA A 248 10.48 -18.95 37.55
C ALA A 248 10.52 -18.53 39.02
N ALA A 249 11.30 -19.28 39.79
CA ALA A 249 11.49 -19.12 41.21
C ALA A 249 11.57 -17.65 41.62
N ARG A 250 10.70 -17.24 42.56
CA ARG A 250 10.91 -16.06 43.38
C ARG A 250 12.29 -16.20 44.04
N ARG A 251 13.32 -15.60 43.42
CA ARG A 251 14.54 -15.24 44.13
C ARG A 251 14.12 -14.22 45.17
N ARG A 252 14.28 -14.57 46.45
CA ARG A 252 14.18 -13.64 47.57
C ARG A 252 15.04 -12.42 47.27
N ALA A 253 14.43 -11.24 47.32
CA ALA A 253 15.15 -9.98 47.30
C ALA A 253 16.01 -9.88 48.56
N GLY A 254 17.33 -9.92 48.39
CA GLY A 254 18.27 -9.33 49.35
C GLY A 254 18.34 -7.82 49.10
N PRO A 255 18.62 -6.99 50.13
CA PRO A 255 18.62 -5.54 49.98
C PRO A 255 19.74 -5.10 49.03
N LEU A 256 19.35 -4.38 47.96
CA LEU A 256 20.26 -3.76 47.00
C LEU A 256 20.85 -2.48 47.61
N LEU A 257 22.18 -2.47 47.77
CA LEU A 257 22.97 -1.24 47.86
C LEU A 257 22.89 -0.49 46.52
N LEU A 258 22.54 0.79 46.57
CA LEU A 258 22.50 1.69 45.41
C LEU A 258 23.92 1.97 44.87
N PRO A 259 24.20 1.83 43.56
CA PRO A 259 25.43 2.34 42.96
C PRO A 259 25.26 3.80 42.50
N LEU A 260 26.34 4.59 42.63
CA LEU A 260 26.45 5.97 42.15
C LEU A 260 26.18 6.11 40.63
N PRO A 261 25.72 7.28 40.15
CA PRO A 261 25.52 7.53 38.73
C PRO A 261 26.85 7.68 37.99
N HIS A 262 27.09 6.80 37.00
CA HIS A 262 28.14 6.99 36.01
C HIS A 262 27.71 8.04 34.98
N LEU A 263 28.57 9.05 34.80
CA LEU A 263 28.50 10.07 33.77
C LEU A 263 28.42 9.44 32.37
N LEU A 264 27.45 9.90 31.57
CA LEU A 264 27.28 9.56 30.16
C LEU A 264 28.55 9.90 29.37
N ARG A 265 29.15 8.88 28.74
CA ARG A 265 30.15 9.05 27.69
C ARG A 265 29.43 9.05 26.34
N PRO A 266 29.64 10.04 25.45
CA PRO A 266 28.98 10.07 24.15
C PRO A 266 29.49 8.95 23.22
N PRO A 267 28.67 8.48 22.27
CA PRO A 267 29.03 7.41 21.36
C PRO A 267 30.04 7.87 20.30
N LEU A 268 30.99 7.00 19.98
CA LEU A 268 31.96 7.19 18.89
C LEU A 268 31.26 7.13 17.51
N PRO A 269 31.72 7.93 16.52
CA PRO A 269 31.24 7.83 15.15
C PRO A 269 31.73 6.54 14.46
N PRO A 270 30.98 6.02 13.47
CA PRO A 270 31.38 4.84 12.72
C PRO A 270 32.60 5.11 11.82
N PRO A 271 33.43 4.09 11.55
CA PRO A 271 34.60 4.24 10.68
C PRO A 271 34.17 4.49 9.22
N ALA A 272 34.90 5.38 8.54
CA ALA A 272 34.71 5.70 7.13
C ALA A 272 34.94 4.46 6.26
N ARG A 273 33.95 4.12 5.41
CA ARG A 273 34.12 3.16 4.32
C ARG A 273 35.16 3.70 3.34
N GLN A 274 36.35 3.11 3.33
CA GLN A 274 37.29 3.29 2.24
C GLN A 274 36.73 2.61 0.99
N TYR A 275 36.25 3.41 0.04
CA TYR A 275 36.02 2.95 -1.32
C TYR A 275 37.37 2.55 -1.92
N ARG A 276 37.62 1.24 -2.01
CA ARG A 276 38.68 0.72 -2.88
C ARG A 276 38.26 1.00 -4.32
N HIS A 277 38.89 1.99 -4.95
CA HIS A 277 38.89 2.11 -6.40
C HIS A 277 39.62 0.89 -6.98
N THR A 278 38.88 -0.10 -7.45
CA THR A 278 39.39 -1.11 -8.37
C THR A 278 39.66 -0.44 -9.71
N ALA A 279 40.93 -0.19 -10.00
CA ALA A 279 41.37 0.18 -11.34
C ALA A 279 41.10 -0.98 -12.31
N PRO A 280 40.51 -0.74 -13.49
CA PRO A 280 40.35 -1.78 -14.49
C PRO A 280 41.71 -2.16 -15.09
N ALA A 281 41.93 -3.47 -15.19
CA ALA A 281 43.12 -4.08 -15.76
C ALA A 281 43.38 -3.60 -17.20
N GLY A 282 44.60 -3.17 -17.46
CA GLY A 282 45.06 -2.74 -18.77
C GLY A 282 44.99 -3.86 -19.81
N ARG A 283 44.29 -3.60 -20.91
CA ARG A 283 44.50 -4.33 -22.16
C ARG A 283 45.79 -3.81 -22.82
N ARG A 284 46.74 -4.72 -23.02
CA ARG A 284 47.91 -4.53 -23.88
C ARG A 284 47.47 -4.13 -25.30
N PRO A 285 48.00 -3.06 -25.90
CA PRO A 285 47.88 -2.85 -27.33
C PRO A 285 49.04 -3.55 -28.05
N ALA A 286 48.70 -4.41 -29.02
CA ALA A 286 49.62 -4.85 -30.04
C ALA A 286 50.04 -3.65 -30.89
N GLY A 287 51.34 -3.54 -31.14
CA GLY A 287 51.93 -2.39 -31.79
C GLY A 287 51.57 -2.23 -33.26
N ARG A 288 51.64 -0.98 -33.74
CA ARG A 288 52.28 -0.60 -35.01
C ARG A 288 52.43 0.92 -35.04
N HIS A 289 53.68 1.37 -35.19
CA HIS A 289 54.07 2.74 -35.49
C HIS A 289 53.47 3.22 -36.83
N PRO A 290 53.26 4.53 -37.02
CA PRO A 290 54.34 5.31 -37.64
C PRO A 290 54.64 6.66 -36.97
N ARG A 291 55.86 7.11 -37.27
CA ARG A 291 56.52 8.37 -36.93
C ARG A 291 55.65 9.62 -37.15
N ARG A 292 55.76 10.62 -36.27
CA ARG A 292 56.09 12.00 -36.66
C ARG A 292 56.54 12.90 -35.47
N ARG A 293 57.72 13.45 -35.73
CA ARG A 293 58.53 14.55 -35.15
C ARG A 293 57.95 15.49 -34.09
N ALA A 294 58.85 15.76 -33.15
CA ALA A 294 58.90 16.75 -32.09
C ALA A 294 58.65 18.21 -32.51
N ILE A 295 58.03 18.97 -31.60
CA ILE A 295 58.28 20.41 -31.40
C ILE A 295 58.42 20.68 -29.89
N ARG A 296 59.59 21.18 -29.49
CA ARG A 296 59.92 21.85 -28.22
C ARG A 296 59.04 23.10 -28.10
N GLY A 297 58.47 23.52 -26.98
CA GLY A 297 59.06 23.67 -25.65
C GLY A 297 58.84 25.13 -25.21
N LEU A 298 58.79 25.33 -23.88
CA LEU A 298 58.93 26.58 -23.12
C LEU A 298 57.70 27.49 -22.95
N GLY A 299 57.26 27.57 -21.68
CA GLY A 299 56.37 28.59 -21.14
C GLY A 299 56.20 28.36 -19.63
N ARG A 300 57.14 28.89 -18.83
CA ARG A 300 57.20 28.79 -17.37
C ARG A 300 56.57 30.05 -16.74
N MET A 301 55.76 29.83 -15.69
CA MET A 301 55.59 30.66 -14.46
C MET A 301 54.75 31.96 -14.53
N PRO A 302 54.28 32.51 -13.38
CA PRO A 302 53.53 31.86 -12.31
C PRO A 302 52.34 32.70 -11.77
N CYS A 303 51.59 32.09 -10.84
CA CYS A 303 50.56 32.66 -9.99
C CYS A 303 50.95 33.95 -9.25
N THR A 304 49.98 34.85 -9.06
CA THR A 304 49.90 35.70 -7.87
C THR A 304 48.45 35.84 -7.39
N LEU A 305 48.27 35.59 -6.09
CA LEU A 305 47.06 35.86 -5.31
C LEU A 305 46.76 37.37 -5.26
N HIS A 306 45.48 37.74 -5.26
CA HIS A 306 45.07 38.90 -4.47
C HIS A 306 43.75 38.69 -3.75
N GLN A 307 43.73 39.24 -2.54
CA GLN A 307 42.85 38.94 -1.41
C GLN A 307 41.50 39.67 -1.48
N SER A 308 40.57 39.09 -0.73
CA SER A 308 39.33 39.65 -0.21
C SER A 308 39.44 41.07 0.35
N ARG A 309 38.38 41.86 0.17
CA ARG A 309 37.95 42.82 1.20
C ARG A 309 36.42 42.93 1.26
N VAL A 310 35.93 42.60 2.46
CA VAL A 310 34.62 42.88 3.02
C VAL A 310 34.51 44.37 3.34
N GLY A 311 33.32 44.98 3.20
CA GLY A 311 32.98 46.17 4.00
C GLY A 311 31.84 47.07 3.52
N ARG A 312 30.78 47.06 4.33
CA ARG A 312 29.90 48.18 4.76
C ARG A 312 28.68 48.63 3.94
N ALA A 313 27.54 48.29 4.54
CA ALA A 313 26.35 49.09 4.87
C ALA A 313 26.27 50.57 4.47
N GLY A 314 25.06 50.98 4.07
CA GLY A 314 24.55 52.35 4.21
C GLY A 314 23.28 52.61 3.41
N LEU A 315 22.18 52.84 4.16
CA LEU A 315 20.87 53.42 3.80
C LEU A 315 19.84 52.54 3.08
#